data_AF-A0A667GFP2-F1
#
_entry.id   AF-A0A667GFP2-F1
#
_cell.length_a   1.000
_cell.length_b   1.000
_cell.length_c   1.000
_cell.angle_alpha   90.00
_cell.angle_beta   90.00
_cell.angle_gamma   90.00
#
_symmetry.space_group_name_H-M   'P 1'
#
loop_
_entity.id
_entity.type
_entity.pdbx_description
1 polymer ?
#
loop_
_entity_poly.entity_id
_entity_poly.type
_entity_poly.pdbx_seq_one_letter_code
_entity_poly.pdbx_strand_id
1 'polypeptide(L)'
;TGSGNSGCLLGWSRSGRGERRVERDLGCSRRLRFGKLHSGRSSAAKEVEKFKRLIRDPETVQHLDRHSDSKQGKYLNWDAVFRFLQKYVQKETECLRTAKAGVSASTQATRQKKMQEISSLVKYFIKCANKRAPRLKCQELLNYIMDTVKDSFNGTVYGADCSNILLKDILSVRKYWCEITQQQWLGMFRSLLFLNFFCEMKCH
;
A
#
# COMPACT_ATOMS: atom_id res chain seq x y z
N THR A 1 18.52 63.14 -4.60
CA THR A 1 19.58 62.17 -4.25
C THR A 1 18.92 61.06 -3.45
N GLY A 2 18.53 59.96 -4.09
CA GLY A 2 19.29 58.70 -4.15
C GLY A 2 18.80 57.75 -3.04
N SER A 3 17.93 56.76 -3.30
CA SER A 3 18.14 55.43 -3.93
C SER A 3 18.57 54.32 -2.94
N GLY A 4 17.92 53.14 -3.05
CA GLY A 4 18.27 51.85 -2.41
C GLY A 4 17.17 51.33 -1.47
N ASN A 5 16.16 50.54 -1.88
CA ASN A 5 16.08 49.21 -2.52
C ASN A 5 16.55 48.03 -1.66
N SER A 6 15.59 47.23 -1.16
CA SER A 6 15.59 45.74 -1.03
C SER A 6 14.47 45.37 -0.04
N GLY A 7 13.33 44.78 -0.40
CA GLY A 7 13.15 43.70 -1.36
C GLY A 7 13.42 42.37 -0.66
N CYS A 8 12.50 41.89 0.18
CA CYS A 8 12.41 40.51 0.68
C CYS A 8 11.25 40.41 1.68
N LEU A 9 10.02 40.07 1.26
CA LEU A 9 8.99 39.49 2.16
C LEU A 9 7.73 38.95 1.44
N LEU A 10 7.81 38.63 0.15
CA LEU A 10 6.68 38.03 -0.59
C LEU A 10 7.12 36.75 -1.32
N GLY A 11 7.62 35.78 -0.55
CA GLY A 11 8.02 34.46 -1.05
C GLY A 11 7.25 33.26 -0.48
N TRP A 12 6.28 33.46 0.43
CA TRP A 12 5.77 32.37 1.29
C TRP A 12 4.25 32.12 1.23
N SER A 13 3.58 32.44 0.12
CA SER A 13 2.10 32.24 0.03
C SER A 13 1.57 31.55 -1.22
N ARG A 14 2.42 31.00 -2.08
CA ARG A 14 1.98 30.18 -3.23
C ARG A 14 2.10 28.65 -3.04
N SER A 15 2.96 28.16 -2.15
CA SER A 15 3.16 26.71 -1.95
C SER A 15 2.04 26.00 -1.16
N GLY A 16 1.37 26.70 -0.24
CA GLY A 16 0.40 26.10 0.68
C GLY A 16 -1.01 25.84 0.13
N ARG A 17 -1.29 26.18 -1.14
CA ARG A 17 -2.59 25.91 -1.79
C ARG A 17 -2.64 24.53 -2.45
N GLY A 18 -1.55 24.12 -3.10
CA GLY A 18 -1.40 22.76 -3.65
C GLY A 18 -1.30 21.72 -2.54
N GLU A 19 -0.53 22.00 -1.49
CA GLU A 19 -0.34 21.11 -0.34
C GLU A 19 -1.64 20.81 0.42
N ARG A 20 -2.43 21.85 0.71
CA ARG A 20 -3.79 21.68 1.29
C ARG A 20 -4.76 21.02 0.32
N ARG A 21 -4.54 21.05 -0.99
CA ARG A 21 -5.38 20.34 -1.98
C ARG A 21 -5.02 18.85 -2.01
N VAL A 22 -3.75 18.48 -2.11
CA VAL A 22 -3.27 17.09 -2.02
C VAL A 22 -3.67 16.45 -0.69
N GLU A 23 -3.49 17.15 0.42
CA GLU A 23 -3.89 16.63 1.73
C GLU A 23 -5.42 16.56 1.88
N ARG A 24 -6.18 17.46 1.24
CA ARG A 24 -7.64 17.35 1.16
C ARG A 24 -8.10 16.35 0.12
N ASP A 25 -7.34 15.97 -0.89
CA ASP A 25 -7.76 14.99 -1.92
C ASP A 25 -7.38 13.57 -1.50
N LEU A 26 -6.24 13.40 -0.82
CA LEU A 26 -5.85 12.18 -0.13
C LEU A 26 -6.54 12.06 1.24
N GLY A 27 -6.84 13.18 1.92
CA GLY A 27 -7.65 13.24 3.13
C GLY A 27 -9.15 13.13 2.83
N CYS A 28 -9.62 13.69 1.72
CA CYS A 28 -10.87 13.27 1.10
C CYS A 28 -10.73 11.86 0.57
N SER A 29 -9.56 11.28 0.30
CA SER A 29 -9.43 9.83 0.08
C SER A 29 -9.56 9.03 1.39
N ARG A 30 -9.06 9.56 2.52
CA ARG A 30 -9.40 9.05 3.87
C ARG A 30 -10.92 9.11 4.11
N ARG A 31 -11.59 10.15 3.59
CA ARG A 31 -13.05 10.37 3.66
C ARG A 31 -13.84 9.79 2.46
N LEU A 32 -13.16 9.37 1.39
CA LEU A 32 -13.68 8.60 0.26
C LEU A 32 -13.79 7.19 0.80
N ARG A 33 -14.78 7.02 1.66
CA ARG A 33 -15.77 5.99 1.37
C ARG A 33 -15.21 4.57 1.28
N PHE A 34 -14.30 4.16 2.15
CA PHE A 34 -14.27 2.74 2.55
C PHE A 34 -15.60 2.30 3.19
N GLY A 35 -16.41 3.26 3.66
CA GLY A 35 -17.81 3.03 4.05
C GLY A 35 -18.84 3.05 2.91
N LYS A 36 -18.52 3.59 1.71
CA LYS A 36 -19.44 3.69 0.56
C LYS A 36 -18.97 2.91 -0.69
N LEU A 37 -17.93 2.08 -0.55
CA LEU A 37 -17.69 0.93 -1.42
C LEU A 37 -18.80 -0.15 -1.28
N HIS A 38 -19.71 0.04 -0.32
CA HIS A 38 -20.78 -0.88 0.06
C HIS A 38 -21.99 -0.92 -0.90
N SER A 39 -22.17 0.04 -1.81
CA SER A 39 -23.32 0.03 -2.73
C SER A 39 -22.86 -0.07 -4.20
N GLY A 40 -22.85 -1.29 -4.72
CA GLY A 40 -22.75 -1.58 -6.15
C GLY A 40 -21.32 -1.81 -6.67
N ARG A 41 -21.09 -2.98 -7.29
CA ARG A 41 -19.87 -3.43 -7.99
C ARG A 41 -19.17 -2.38 -8.86
N SER A 42 -19.88 -1.36 -9.36
CA SER A 42 -19.34 -0.27 -10.18
C SER A 42 -18.63 0.85 -9.42
N SER A 43 -18.73 0.93 -8.08
CA SER A 43 -18.06 1.99 -7.29
C SER A 43 -16.65 1.59 -6.85
N ALA A 44 -16.42 0.33 -6.48
CA ALA A 44 -15.13 -0.17 -6.01
C ALA A 44 -14.00 -0.05 -7.05
N ALA A 45 -14.25 -0.51 -8.28
CA ALA A 45 -13.27 -0.41 -9.36
C ALA A 45 -12.93 1.05 -9.70
N LYS A 46 -13.93 1.95 -9.67
CA LYS A 46 -13.72 3.39 -9.92
C LYS A 46 -12.87 4.05 -8.83
N GLU A 47 -13.08 3.68 -7.56
CA GLU A 47 -12.30 4.22 -6.44
C GLU A 47 -10.85 3.66 -6.45
N VAL A 48 -10.65 2.39 -6.82
CA VAL A 48 -9.31 1.82 -7.02
C VAL A 48 -8.56 2.54 -8.14
N GLU A 49 -9.21 2.79 -9.28
CA GLU A 49 -8.60 3.52 -10.39
C GLU A 49 -8.34 4.99 -10.03
N LYS A 50 -9.23 5.62 -9.27
CA LYS A 50 -9.00 6.96 -8.72
C LYS A 50 -7.78 6.99 -7.81
N PHE A 51 -7.65 6.01 -6.91
CA PHE A 51 -6.48 5.87 -6.05
C PHE A 51 -5.20 5.69 -6.86
N LYS A 52 -5.19 4.80 -7.87
CA LYS A 52 -4.04 4.61 -8.76
C LYS A 52 -3.65 5.91 -9.48
N ARG A 53 -4.62 6.71 -9.92
CA ARG A 53 -4.35 8.03 -10.54
C ARG A 53 -3.73 9.00 -9.52
N LEU A 54 -4.27 9.07 -8.30
CA LEU A 54 -3.76 9.95 -7.25
C LEU A 54 -2.32 9.60 -6.87
N ILE A 55 -1.96 8.33 -6.71
CA ILE A 55 -0.58 7.95 -6.36
C ILE A 55 0.43 8.07 -7.52
N ARG A 56 -0.05 8.37 -8.74
CA ARG A 56 0.79 8.71 -9.91
C ARG A 56 0.88 10.21 -10.14
N ASP A 57 -0.04 10.98 -9.57
CA ASP A 57 -0.10 12.42 -9.75
C ASP A 57 1.21 13.06 -9.26
N PRO A 58 1.91 13.86 -10.10
CA PRO A 58 3.22 14.40 -9.76
C PRO A 58 3.22 15.26 -8.49
N GLU A 59 2.17 16.05 -8.25
CA GLU A 59 2.07 16.89 -7.05
C GLU A 59 1.93 16.01 -5.80
N THR A 60 1.07 15.00 -5.88
CA THR A 60 0.86 14.01 -4.83
C THR A 60 2.14 13.24 -4.52
N VAL A 61 2.81 12.74 -5.55
CA VAL A 61 4.07 11.99 -5.42
C VAL A 61 5.14 12.84 -4.78
N GLN A 62 5.33 14.08 -5.24
CA GLN A 62 6.33 14.98 -4.68
C GLN A 62 6.05 15.31 -3.21
N HIS A 63 4.79 15.50 -2.86
CA HIS A 63 4.38 15.74 -1.47
C HIS A 63 4.69 14.51 -0.59
N LEU A 64 4.30 13.31 -1.02
CA LEU A 64 4.56 12.07 -0.28
C LEU A 64 6.06 11.78 -0.16
N ASP A 65 6.84 12.00 -1.22
CA ASP A 65 8.30 11.83 -1.21
C ASP A 65 8.94 12.78 -0.20
N ARG A 66 8.62 14.08 -0.25
CA ARG A 66 9.18 15.10 0.65
C ARG A 66 8.91 14.79 2.12
N HIS A 67 7.70 14.31 2.43
CA HIS A 67 7.30 13.99 3.81
C HIS A 67 7.75 12.61 4.28
N SER A 68 8.14 11.71 3.36
CA SER A 68 8.75 10.43 3.74
C SER A 68 10.24 10.57 4.09
N ASP A 69 10.92 11.59 3.56
CA ASP A 69 12.30 11.94 3.95
C ASP A 69 12.34 12.79 5.23
N SER A 70 11.22 13.41 5.60
CA SER A 70 11.12 14.25 6.80
C SER A 70 10.98 13.42 8.07
N LYS A 71 11.72 13.80 9.12
CA LYS A 71 11.56 13.23 10.47
C LYS A 71 10.27 13.69 11.15
N GLN A 72 9.56 14.67 10.59
CA GLN A 72 8.32 15.20 11.17
C GLN A 72 7.10 14.41 10.68
N GLY A 73 6.57 13.54 11.53
CA GLY A 73 5.39 12.69 11.25
C GLY A 73 4.04 13.42 11.22
N LYS A 74 4.03 14.73 10.98
CA LYS A 74 2.80 15.56 11.01
C LYS A 74 1.99 15.45 9.71
N TYR A 75 2.65 15.17 8.60
CA TYR A 75 2.04 15.17 7.26
C TYR A 75 1.86 13.76 6.71
N LEU A 76 1.01 13.65 5.68
CA LEU A 76 0.76 12.38 5.02
C LEU A 76 2.00 11.95 4.22
N ASN A 77 2.46 10.73 4.45
CA ASN A 77 3.63 10.14 3.79
C ASN A 77 3.29 8.75 3.20
N TRP A 78 4.23 8.13 2.51
CA TRP A 78 4.02 6.84 1.86
C TRP A 78 3.61 5.73 2.85
N ASP A 79 4.21 5.69 4.05
CA ASP A 79 3.84 4.71 5.09
C ASP A 79 2.40 4.89 5.59
N ALA A 80 1.95 6.14 5.75
CA ALA A 80 0.57 6.42 6.16
C ALA A 80 -0.42 5.96 5.09
N VAL A 81 -0.14 6.21 3.81
CA VAL A 81 -0.96 5.70 2.70
C VAL A 81 -0.93 4.18 2.64
N PHE A 82 0.22 3.56 2.89
CA PHE A 82 0.34 2.11 2.92
C PHE A 82 -0.51 1.47 4.03
N ARG A 83 -0.50 2.04 5.24
CA ARG A 83 -1.38 1.59 6.33
C ARG A 83 -2.86 1.70 6.00
N PHE A 84 -3.28 2.72 5.25
CA PHE A 84 -4.66 2.80 4.75
C PHE A 84 -4.96 1.70 3.73
N LEU A 85 -4.03 1.41 2.82
CA LEU A 85 -4.17 0.34 1.84
C LEU A 85 -4.24 -1.05 2.53
N GLN A 86 -3.44 -1.30 3.56
CA GLN A 86 -3.51 -2.53 4.36
C GLN A 86 -4.89 -2.71 4.99
N LYS A 87 -5.45 -1.67 5.60
CA LYS A 87 -6.81 -1.71 6.19
C LYS A 87 -7.88 -1.99 5.13
N TYR A 88 -7.72 -1.46 3.93
CA TYR A 88 -8.59 -1.79 2.81
C TYR A 88 -8.53 -3.26 2.43
N VAL A 89 -7.32 -3.80 2.24
CA VAL A 89 -7.10 -5.21 1.91
C VAL A 89 -7.73 -6.11 2.98
N GLN A 90 -7.51 -5.81 4.26
CA GLN A 90 -8.10 -6.55 5.37
C GLN A 90 -9.63 -6.55 5.28
N LYS A 91 -10.25 -5.38 5.08
CA LYS A 91 -11.71 -5.26 5.00
C LYS A 91 -12.29 -6.01 3.79
N GLU A 92 -11.69 -5.88 2.61
CA GLU A 92 -12.14 -6.60 1.42
C GLU A 92 -12.01 -8.11 1.58
N THR A 93 -10.92 -8.55 2.22
CA THR A 93 -10.68 -9.96 2.47
C THR A 93 -11.68 -10.54 3.46
N GLU A 94 -12.06 -9.79 4.50
CA GLU A 94 -13.12 -10.17 5.43
C GLU A 94 -14.49 -10.28 4.74
N CYS A 95 -14.82 -9.35 3.84
CA CYS A 95 -16.05 -9.44 3.03
C CYS A 95 -16.06 -10.68 2.12
N LEU A 96 -14.90 -11.07 1.58
CA LEU A 96 -14.76 -12.26 0.74
C LEU A 96 -14.85 -13.55 1.55
N ARG A 97 -14.33 -13.55 2.78
CA ARG A 97 -14.33 -14.68 3.72
C ARG A 97 -15.71 -14.99 4.28
N THR A 98 -16.47 -13.96 4.68
CA THR A 98 -17.82 -14.10 5.26
C THR A 98 -18.89 -14.45 4.23
N ALA A 99 -18.60 -14.35 2.94
CA ALA A 99 -19.54 -14.65 1.89
C ALA A 99 -19.70 -16.18 1.72
N LYS A 100 -20.93 -16.70 1.93
CA LYS A 100 -21.28 -18.15 1.93
C LYS A 100 -20.46 -19.00 0.95
N ALA A 101 -19.95 -20.13 1.46
CA ALA A 101 -19.44 -21.24 0.65
C ALA A 101 -20.63 -21.97 0.00
N GLY A 102 -20.51 -22.34 -1.28
CA GLY A 102 -21.63 -22.91 -2.07
C GLY A 102 -22.21 -21.99 -3.16
N VAL A 103 -21.50 -20.93 -3.53
CA VAL A 103 -21.87 -20.07 -4.67
C VAL A 103 -21.48 -20.70 -6.00
N SER A 104 -22.14 -20.27 -7.09
CA SER A 104 -21.83 -20.71 -8.45
C SER A 104 -20.35 -20.54 -8.80
N ALA A 105 -19.84 -21.40 -9.69
CA ALA A 105 -18.47 -21.30 -10.22
C ALA A 105 -18.16 -19.89 -10.77
N SER A 106 -19.13 -19.23 -11.42
CA SER A 106 -19.00 -17.85 -11.92
C SER A 106 -18.82 -16.82 -10.80
N THR A 107 -19.49 -17.02 -9.66
CA THR A 107 -19.34 -16.14 -8.48
C THR A 107 -17.99 -16.36 -7.81
N GLN A 108 -17.54 -17.61 -7.72
CA GLN A 108 -16.22 -17.95 -7.19
C GLN A 108 -15.10 -17.37 -8.06
N ALA A 109 -15.19 -17.48 -9.39
CA ALA A 109 -14.24 -16.87 -10.32
C ALA A 109 -14.19 -15.34 -10.18
N THR A 110 -15.33 -14.68 -9.98
CA THR A 110 -15.35 -13.24 -9.71
C THR A 110 -14.65 -12.88 -8.39
N ARG A 111 -14.83 -13.70 -7.34
CA ARG A 111 -14.14 -13.49 -6.05
C ARG A 111 -12.63 -13.64 -6.20
N GLN A 112 -12.17 -14.67 -6.90
CA GLN A 112 -10.74 -14.89 -7.18
C GLN A 112 -10.13 -13.74 -7.97
N LYS A 113 -10.82 -13.25 -9.02
CA LYS A 113 -10.39 -12.06 -9.77
C LYS A 113 -10.24 -10.85 -8.86
N LYS A 114 -11.19 -10.63 -7.95
CA LYS A 114 -11.13 -9.52 -6.99
C LYS A 114 -9.95 -9.64 -6.01
N MET A 115 -9.64 -10.86 -5.55
CA MET A 115 -8.45 -11.12 -4.73
C MET A 115 -7.17 -10.76 -5.49
N GLN A 116 -7.06 -11.17 -6.76
CA GLN A 116 -5.90 -10.84 -7.61
C GLN A 116 -5.78 -9.33 -7.87
N GLU A 117 -6.89 -8.63 -8.06
CA GLU A 117 -6.91 -7.17 -8.22
C GLU A 117 -6.40 -6.44 -6.97
N ILE A 118 -6.81 -6.90 -5.77
CA ILE A 118 -6.35 -6.36 -4.49
C ILE A 118 -4.84 -6.58 -4.33
N SER A 119 -4.37 -7.79 -4.62
CA SER A 119 -2.94 -8.12 -4.54
C SER A 119 -2.10 -7.28 -5.52
N SER A 120 -2.58 -7.17 -6.76
CA SER A 120 -1.97 -6.34 -7.80
C SER A 120 -1.91 -4.86 -7.40
N LEU A 121 -2.92 -4.36 -6.68
CA LEU A 121 -2.94 -2.98 -6.18
C LEU A 121 -1.84 -2.72 -5.16
N VAL A 122 -1.62 -3.65 -4.21
CA VAL A 122 -0.55 -3.54 -3.22
C VAL A 122 0.82 -3.53 -3.89
N LYS A 123 1.06 -4.49 -4.78
CA LYS A 123 2.29 -4.56 -5.57
C LYS A 123 2.51 -3.29 -6.38
N TYR A 124 1.45 -2.79 -7.01
CA TYR A 124 1.49 -1.56 -7.79
C TYR A 124 1.86 -0.35 -6.92
N PHE A 125 1.27 -0.24 -5.73
CA PHE A 125 1.57 0.82 -4.78
C PHE A 125 3.03 0.80 -4.33
N ILE A 126 3.56 -0.36 -3.92
CA ILE A 126 4.95 -0.51 -3.48
C ILE A 126 5.92 -0.07 -4.58
N LYS A 127 5.68 -0.52 -5.82
CA LYS A 127 6.48 -0.10 -6.98
C LYS A 127 6.45 1.41 -7.20
N CYS A 128 5.31 2.07 -6.98
CA CYS A 128 5.19 3.52 -7.15
C CYS A 128 5.92 4.31 -6.07
N ALA A 129 5.79 3.86 -4.81
CA ALA A 129 6.48 4.46 -3.68
C ALA A 129 8.00 4.32 -3.85
N ASN A 130 8.45 3.13 -4.24
CA ASN A 130 9.88 2.80 -4.31
C ASN A 130 10.56 3.14 -5.66
N LYS A 131 9.82 3.63 -6.65
CA LYS A 131 10.33 3.94 -8.00
C LYS A 131 11.58 4.83 -7.99
N ARG A 132 11.64 5.77 -7.05
CA ARG A 132 12.68 6.82 -6.99
C ARG A 132 13.75 6.53 -5.94
N ALA A 133 13.35 6.00 -4.80
CA ALA A 133 14.21 5.45 -3.75
C ALA A 133 13.33 4.58 -2.83
N PRO A 134 13.90 3.73 -1.96
CA PRO A 134 13.10 2.94 -1.03
C PRO A 134 12.48 3.84 0.04
N ARG A 135 11.23 4.28 -0.19
CA ARG A 135 10.51 5.29 0.60
C ARG A 135 9.66 4.70 1.71
N LEU A 136 9.20 3.46 1.53
CA LEU A 136 8.48 2.74 2.59
C LEU A 136 9.46 2.25 3.64
N LYS A 137 9.04 2.21 4.91
CA LYS A 137 9.83 1.59 5.99
C LYS A 137 9.88 0.09 5.82
N CYS A 138 11.06 -0.51 6.04
CA CYS A 138 11.22 -1.96 6.00
C CYS A 138 10.23 -2.66 6.94
N GLN A 139 10.07 -2.12 8.15
CA GLN A 139 9.16 -2.68 9.16
C GLN A 139 7.70 -2.75 8.70
N GLU A 140 7.20 -1.73 8.02
CA GLU A 140 5.82 -1.71 7.53
C GLU A 140 5.60 -2.78 6.45
N LEU A 141 6.59 -2.97 5.57
CA LEU A 141 6.58 -3.98 4.53
C LEU A 141 6.66 -5.41 5.11
N LEU A 142 7.54 -5.62 6.08
CA LEU A 142 7.69 -6.92 6.75
C LEU A 142 6.45 -7.28 7.55
N ASN A 143 5.90 -6.33 8.32
CA ASN A 143 4.65 -6.55 9.07
C ASN A 143 3.51 -6.96 8.13
N TYR A 144 3.35 -6.26 7.00
CA TYR A 144 2.35 -6.64 6.00
C TYR A 144 2.49 -8.09 5.53
N ILE A 145 3.69 -8.50 5.12
CA ILE A 145 3.92 -9.86 4.63
C ILE A 145 3.65 -10.87 5.74
N MET A 146 4.23 -10.65 6.93
CA MET A 146 4.09 -11.59 8.04
C MET A 146 2.65 -11.73 8.47
N ASP A 147 1.90 -10.64 8.60
CA ASP A 147 0.50 -10.67 9.02
C ASP A 147 -0.40 -11.29 7.94
N THR A 148 -0.09 -11.07 6.66
CA THR A 148 -0.82 -11.69 5.55
C THR A 148 -0.55 -13.19 5.48
N VAL A 149 0.69 -13.63 5.69
CA VAL A 149 1.07 -15.06 5.59
C VAL A 149 0.68 -15.86 6.82
N LYS A 150 0.65 -15.25 8.01
CA LYS A 150 0.23 -15.93 9.26
C LYS A 150 -1.24 -16.35 9.24
N ASP A 151 -2.11 -15.59 8.57
CA ASP A 151 -3.51 -15.96 8.39
C ASP A 151 -3.62 -17.04 7.29
N SER A 152 -4.09 -18.24 7.64
CA SER A 152 -4.07 -19.41 6.74
C SER A 152 -4.89 -19.22 5.46
N PHE A 153 -5.97 -18.43 5.53
CA PHE A 153 -6.78 -18.06 4.37
C PHE A 153 -6.01 -17.11 3.46
N ASN A 154 -5.48 -16.03 4.04
CA ASN A 154 -4.71 -15.01 3.33
C ASN A 154 -3.41 -15.57 2.76
N GLY A 155 -2.74 -16.48 3.47
CA GLY A 155 -1.54 -17.17 2.99
C GLY A 155 -1.84 -18.02 1.75
N THR A 156 -2.99 -18.70 1.71
CA THR A 156 -3.42 -19.45 0.51
C THR A 156 -3.73 -18.51 -0.66
N VAL A 157 -4.28 -17.33 -0.40
CA VAL A 157 -4.75 -16.40 -1.44
C VAL A 157 -3.63 -15.48 -1.97
N TYR A 158 -2.82 -14.93 -1.07
CA TYR A 158 -1.83 -13.89 -1.35
C TYR A 158 -0.38 -14.35 -1.18
N GLY A 159 -0.13 -15.58 -0.71
CA GLY A 159 1.21 -16.05 -0.35
C GLY A 159 2.23 -15.97 -1.48
N ALA A 160 1.82 -16.29 -2.71
CA ALA A 160 2.69 -16.17 -3.89
C ALA A 160 3.10 -14.71 -4.17
N ASP A 161 2.16 -13.77 -4.04
CA ASP A 161 2.44 -12.35 -4.23
C ASP A 161 3.26 -11.75 -3.08
N CYS A 162 2.97 -12.14 -1.83
CA CYS A 162 3.80 -11.78 -0.68
C CYS A 162 5.24 -12.28 -0.86
N SER A 163 5.43 -13.51 -1.34
CA SER A 163 6.74 -14.07 -1.65
C SER A 163 7.44 -13.29 -2.78
N ASN A 164 6.68 -12.90 -3.81
CA ASN A 164 7.22 -12.10 -4.92
C ASN A 164 7.67 -10.71 -4.45
N ILE A 165 6.85 -10.02 -3.68
CA ILE A 165 7.16 -8.70 -3.09
C ILE A 165 8.38 -8.84 -2.19
N LEU A 166 8.42 -9.86 -1.35
CA LEU A 166 9.55 -10.09 -0.45
C LEU A 166 10.86 -10.23 -1.24
N LEU A 167 10.91 -11.15 -2.19
CA LEU A 167 12.13 -11.43 -2.93
C LEU A 167 12.54 -10.27 -3.84
N LYS A 168 11.58 -9.68 -4.57
CA LYS A 168 11.87 -8.71 -5.63
C LYS A 168 11.86 -7.25 -5.21
N ASP A 169 11.12 -6.89 -4.18
CA ASP A 169 10.94 -5.48 -3.77
C ASP A 169 11.54 -5.18 -2.38
N ILE A 170 11.81 -6.21 -1.55
CA ILE A 170 12.42 -6.04 -0.23
C ILE A 170 13.86 -6.56 -0.21
N LEU A 171 14.06 -7.86 -0.43
CA LEU A 171 15.37 -8.50 -0.31
C LEU A 171 16.35 -8.08 -1.41
N SER A 172 15.83 -7.67 -2.57
CA SER A 172 16.65 -7.09 -3.66
C SER A 172 17.20 -5.70 -3.32
N VAL A 173 16.62 -5.00 -2.33
CA VAL A 173 16.96 -3.62 -1.99
C VAL A 173 17.90 -3.61 -0.78
N ARG A 174 19.14 -3.16 -1.01
CA ARG A 174 20.20 -3.17 0.02
C ARG A 174 19.82 -2.43 1.30
N LYS A 175 19.10 -1.30 1.19
CA LYS A 175 18.61 -0.54 2.35
C LYS A 175 17.75 -1.42 3.27
N TYR A 176 16.76 -2.11 2.72
CA TYR A 176 15.87 -2.94 3.50
C TYR A 176 16.58 -4.13 4.10
N TRP A 177 17.45 -4.78 3.34
CA TRP A 177 18.27 -5.90 3.83
C TRP A 177 19.03 -5.56 5.12
N CYS A 178 19.64 -4.36 5.18
CA CYS A 178 20.41 -3.93 6.35
C CYS A 178 19.53 -3.54 7.56
N GLU A 179 18.25 -3.27 7.34
CA GLU A 179 17.28 -2.94 8.41
C GLU A 179 16.64 -4.19 9.03
N ILE A 180 16.76 -5.37 8.40
CA ILE A 180 16.16 -6.62 8.90
C ILE A 180 17.05 -7.23 10.00
N THR A 181 16.48 -7.36 11.19
CA THR A 181 17.14 -8.03 12.32
C THR A 181 17.19 -9.55 12.16
N GLN A 182 18.13 -10.22 12.84
CA GLN A 182 18.24 -11.69 12.80
C GLN A 182 16.94 -12.40 13.22
N GLN A 183 16.22 -11.88 14.21
CA GLN A 183 14.93 -12.44 14.65
C GLN A 183 13.86 -12.35 13.56
N GLN A 184 13.83 -11.23 12.83
CA GLN A 184 12.91 -11.04 11.72
C GLN A 184 13.25 -11.97 10.55
N TRP A 185 14.54 -12.16 10.26
CA TRP A 185 14.99 -13.16 9.29
C TRP A 185 14.47 -14.56 9.63
N LEU A 186 14.67 -15.02 10.86
CA LEU A 186 14.19 -16.33 11.30
C LEU A 186 12.67 -16.46 11.20
N GLY A 187 11.92 -15.42 11.59
CA GLY A 187 10.47 -15.38 11.44
C GLY A 187 10.03 -15.53 9.99
N MET A 188 10.67 -14.79 9.08
CA MET A 188 10.37 -14.83 7.64
C MET A 188 10.68 -16.18 7.02
N PHE A 189 11.84 -16.76 7.33
CA PHE A 189 12.19 -18.10 6.84
C PHE A 189 11.21 -19.16 7.34
N ARG A 190 10.80 -19.10 8.62
CA ARG A 190 9.78 -20.03 9.15
C ARG A 190 8.44 -19.89 8.43
N SER A 191 7.96 -18.67 8.20
CA SER A 191 6.68 -18.43 7.52
C SER A 191 6.71 -18.80 6.03
N LEU A 192 7.83 -18.58 5.33
CA LEU A 192 7.98 -18.96 3.91
C LEU A 192 8.20 -20.47 3.72
N LEU A 193 8.92 -21.13 4.63
CA LEU A 193 9.01 -22.58 4.65
C LEU A 193 7.65 -23.21 4.92
N PHE A 194 6.85 -22.64 5.83
CA PHE A 194 5.46 -23.06 6.04
C PHE A 194 4.63 -22.93 4.77
N LEU A 195 4.74 -21.82 4.03
CA LEU A 195 4.03 -21.64 2.75
C LEU A 195 4.44 -22.66 1.69
N ASN A 196 5.74 -22.93 1.50
CA ASN A 196 6.18 -23.93 0.52
C ASN A 196 5.71 -25.35 0.91
N PHE A 197 5.77 -25.69 2.20
CA PHE A 197 5.34 -27.01 2.69
C PHE A 197 3.81 -27.19 2.65
N PHE A 198 3.02 -26.14 2.94
CA PHE A 198 1.55 -26.20 2.86
C PHE A 198 1.02 -26.07 1.42
N CYS A 199 1.72 -25.39 0.53
CA CYS A 199 1.32 -25.30 -0.88
C CYS A 199 1.51 -26.65 -1.57
N GLU A 200 2.60 -27.38 -1.27
CA GLU A 200 2.78 -28.78 -1.72
C GLU A 200 1.69 -29.71 -1.19
N MET A 201 1.29 -29.57 0.09
CA MET A 201 0.24 -30.42 0.67
C MET A 201 -1.20 -30.12 0.20
N LYS A 202 -1.45 -29.02 -0.51
CA LYS A 202 -2.76 -28.72 -1.13
C LYS A 202 -2.84 -29.08 -2.62
N CYS A 203 -1.77 -29.63 -3.19
CA CYS A 203 -1.71 -30.09 -4.57
C CYS A 203 -1.80 -31.63 -4.71
N HIS A 204 -2.31 -32.33 -3.71
CA HIS A 204 -2.49 -33.78 -3.73
C HIS A 204 -3.93 -34.20 -3.41
#